data_AF-A0A4U5Q384-F1
#
_entry.id   AF-A0A4U5Q384-F1
#
_cell.length_a   1.000
_cell.length_b   1.000
_cell.length_c   1.000
_cell.angle_alpha   90.00
_cell.angle_beta   90.00
_cell.angle_gamma   90.00
#
_symmetry.space_group_name_H-M   'P 1'
#
loop_
_entity.id
_entity.type
_entity.pdbx_description
1 polymer ?
#
loop_
_entity_poly.entity_id
_entity_poly.type
_entity_poly.pdbx_seq_one_letter_code
_entity_poly.pdbx_strand_id
1 'polypeptide(L)'
;MASSDLRPVLSSFKTFLGRPWKQYSRTVFLQTYLDSLVDAAGWLEWDGNFALNTLYYGEYRNSGPGASTSGRVKWRGYRVITSATEASRFTVANFIAGRSWLPATGVPFTSGL
;
A
#
# COMPACT_ATOMS: atom_id res chain seq x y z
N MET A 1 2.28 -13.40 3.99
CA MET A 1 3.00 -14.02 5.13
C MET A 1 4.38 -14.44 4.67
N ALA A 2 5.35 -14.55 5.58
CA ALA A 2 6.65 -15.13 5.24
C ALA A 2 6.52 -16.62 4.90
N SER A 3 7.28 -17.08 3.91
CA SER A 3 7.41 -18.49 3.59
C SER A 3 8.03 -19.26 4.77
N SER A 4 7.75 -20.55 4.87
CA SER A 4 8.10 -21.37 6.05
C SER A 4 9.60 -21.36 6.36
N ASP A 5 10.44 -21.36 5.33
CA ASP A 5 11.90 -21.32 5.39
C ASP A 5 12.45 -19.97 5.86
N LEU A 6 11.71 -18.87 5.66
CA LEU A 6 12.12 -17.52 6.07
C LEU A 6 11.59 -17.09 7.43
N ARG A 7 10.64 -17.83 8.03
CA ARG A 7 10.11 -17.53 9.37
C ARG A 7 11.17 -17.45 10.47
N PRO A 8 12.20 -18.33 10.53
CA PRO A 8 13.21 -18.27 11.58
C PRO A 8 14.08 -17.00 11.55
N VAL A 9 14.15 -16.32 10.40
CA VAL A 9 14.99 -15.14 10.16
C VAL A 9 14.17 -13.88 9.87
N LEU A 10 12.88 -13.89 10.23
CA LEU A 10 11.95 -12.80 9.95
C LEU A 10 12.44 -11.45 10.47
N SER A 11 13.05 -11.44 11.66
CA SER A 11 13.57 -10.24 12.31
C SER A 11 14.95 -9.81 11.80
N SER A 12 15.60 -10.64 10.98
CA SER A 12 16.94 -10.36 10.46
C SER A 12 16.93 -9.40 9.26
N PHE A 13 15.79 -9.25 8.58
CA PHE A 13 15.66 -8.43 7.38
C PHE A 13 14.41 -7.55 7.43
N LYS A 14 14.59 -6.25 7.21
CA LYS A 14 13.48 -5.31 7.17
C LYS A 14 12.78 -5.34 5.82
N THR A 15 11.44 -5.44 5.84
CA THR A 15 10.61 -5.33 4.65
C THR A 15 9.73 -4.09 4.74
N PHE A 16 9.60 -3.37 3.62
CA PHE A 16 8.80 -2.14 3.52
C PHE A 16 7.78 -2.28 2.39
N LEU A 17 6.69 -1.53 2.47
CA LEU A 17 5.62 -1.46 1.47
C LEU A 17 6.08 -0.86 0.14
N GLY A 18 7.11 0.00 0.15
CA GLY A 18 7.67 0.61 -1.05
C GLY A 18 8.70 1.71 -0.77
N ARG A 19 9.28 2.22 -1.86
CA ARG A 19 10.20 3.37 -1.88
C ARG A 19 10.02 4.21 -3.16
N PRO A 20 10.12 5.55 -3.11
CA PRO A 20 9.69 6.41 -4.22
C PRO A 20 10.77 6.55 -5.29
N TRP A 21 10.81 5.61 -6.24
CA TRP A 21 11.79 5.66 -7.35
C TRP A 21 11.70 6.93 -8.21
N LYS A 22 10.53 7.57 -8.27
CA LYS A 22 10.29 8.81 -9.01
C LYS A 22 9.57 9.84 -8.14
N GLN A 23 9.74 11.12 -8.49
CA GLN A 23 9.32 12.28 -7.69
C GLN A 23 7.84 12.24 -7.29
N TYR A 24 6.96 11.71 -8.15
CA TYR A 24 5.51 11.62 -7.92
C TYR A 24 5.05 10.17 -7.76
N SER A 25 5.88 9.33 -7.13
CA SER A 25 5.55 7.92 -6.88
C SER A 25 4.18 7.81 -6.20
N ARG A 26 3.35 6.87 -6.67
CA ARG A 26 2.00 6.66 -6.14
C ARG A 26 1.73 5.18 -5.93
N THR A 27 1.44 4.81 -4.70
CA THR A 27 1.17 3.42 -4.29
C THR A 27 0.14 3.44 -3.18
N VAL A 28 -0.86 2.56 -3.26
CA VAL A 28 -1.92 2.48 -2.25
C VAL A 28 -2.20 1.02 -1.92
N PHE A 29 -2.25 0.70 -0.62
CA PHE A 29 -2.71 -0.58 -0.11
C PHE A 29 -4.12 -0.39 0.47
N LEU A 30 -5.11 -1.05 -0.13
CA LEU A 30 -6.52 -0.98 0.28
C LEU A 30 -7.00 -2.36 0.70
N GLN A 31 -7.66 -2.46 1.86
CA GLN A 31 -8.29 -3.69 2.37
C GLN A 31 -7.37 -4.92 2.30
N THR A 32 -6.08 -4.71 2.55
CA THR A 32 -5.04 -5.73 2.38
C THR A 32 -4.61 -6.29 3.73
N TYR A 33 -4.39 -7.60 3.80
CA TYR A 33 -3.75 -8.22 4.95
C TYR A 33 -2.23 -8.00 4.91
N LEU A 34 -1.70 -7.33 5.93
CA LEU A 34 -0.28 -7.07 6.12
C LEU A 34 0.24 -7.89 7.31
N ASP A 35 1.17 -8.80 7.02
CA ASP A 35 1.78 -9.67 8.04
C ASP A 35 2.90 -8.94 8.81
N SER A 36 3.40 -9.54 9.88
CA SER A 36 4.33 -8.95 10.85
C SER A 36 5.71 -8.60 10.28
N LEU A 37 6.01 -9.06 9.06
CA LEU A 37 7.25 -8.74 8.36
C LEU A 37 7.33 -7.28 7.89
N VAL A 38 6.19 -6.58 7.78
CA VAL A 38 6.17 -5.17 7.40
C VAL A 38 6.73 -4.34 8.56
N ASP A 39 7.84 -3.65 8.33
CA ASP A 39 8.46 -2.74 9.30
C ASP A 39 7.45 -1.66 9.73
N ALA A 40 7.48 -1.27 11.01
CA ALA A 40 6.54 -0.30 11.57
C ALA A 40 6.57 1.05 10.82
N ALA A 41 7.74 1.46 10.31
CA ALA A 41 7.88 2.65 9.47
C ALA A 41 7.04 2.57 8.18
N GLY A 42 6.81 1.36 7.68
CA GLY A 42 5.98 1.02 6.53
C GLY A 42 6.63 1.35 5.19
N TRP A 43 7.25 2.52 5.05
CA TRP A 43 7.83 3.01 3.79
C TRP A 43 9.29 3.39 4.00
N LEU A 44 10.11 3.24 2.96
CA LEU A 44 11.53 3.58 3.01
C LEU A 44 11.87 4.69 2.02
N GLU A 45 12.73 5.62 2.43
CA GLU A 45 13.25 6.65 1.55
C GLU A 45 13.92 6.03 0.31
N TRP A 46 13.89 6.76 -0.81
CA TRP A 46 14.72 6.40 -1.96
C TRP A 46 16.14 6.92 -1.78
N ASP A 47 16.28 8.22 -1.59
CA ASP A 47 17.54 8.92 -1.32
C ASP A 47 17.26 10.23 -0.57
N GLY A 48 17.68 10.30 0.69
CA GLY A 48 17.44 11.45 1.57
C GLY A 48 15.98 11.91 1.58
N ASN A 49 15.75 13.18 1.26
CA ASN A 49 14.41 13.79 1.24
C ASN A 49 13.73 13.76 -0.13
N PHE A 50 14.27 13.03 -1.12
CA PHE A 50 13.71 12.93 -2.45
C PHE A 50 12.27 12.43 -2.41
N ALA A 51 11.38 13.11 -3.15
CA ALA A 51 9.96 12.78 -3.35
C ALA A 51 9.06 12.79 -2.09
N LEU A 52 9.59 12.93 -0.87
CA LEU A 52 8.81 12.76 0.38
C LEU A 52 7.64 13.75 0.51
N ASN A 53 7.73 14.90 -0.15
CA ASN A 53 6.69 15.94 -0.17
C ASN A 53 5.73 15.83 -1.36
N THR A 54 6.05 15.04 -2.38
CA THR A 54 5.34 15.00 -3.67
C THR A 54 4.74 13.63 -3.99
N LEU A 55 5.23 12.55 -3.36
CA LEU A 55 4.66 11.21 -3.48
C LEU A 55 3.24 11.14 -2.90
N TYR A 56 2.51 10.08 -3.28
CA TYR A 56 1.23 9.72 -2.68
C TYR A 56 1.30 8.26 -2.24
N TYR A 57 1.53 8.04 -0.94
CA TYR A 57 1.49 6.71 -0.32
C TYR A 57 0.31 6.63 0.64
N GLY A 58 -0.58 5.67 0.38
CA GLY A 58 -1.84 5.55 1.09
C GLY A 58 -2.08 4.14 1.64
N GLU A 59 -2.66 4.09 2.84
CA GLU A 59 -3.15 2.85 3.45
C GLU A 59 -4.62 3.04 3.84
N TYR A 60 -5.50 2.09 3.47
CA TYR A 60 -6.93 2.13 3.75
C TYR A 60 -7.42 0.78 4.28
N ARG A 61 -7.92 0.74 5.53
CA ARG A 61 -8.56 -0.44 6.15
C ARG A 61 -7.77 -1.75 5.97
N ASN A 62 -6.45 -1.68 6.06
CA ASN A 62 -5.60 -2.87 6.07
C ASN A 62 -5.78 -3.65 7.39
N SER A 63 -5.52 -4.95 7.37
CA SER A 63 -5.68 -5.85 8.51
C SER A 63 -4.41 -6.66 8.74
N GLY A 64 -4.32 -7.33 9.89
CA GLY A 64 -3.16 -8.14 10.26
C GLY A 64 -2.11 -7.40 11.09
N PRO A 65 -1.10 -8.14 11.60
CA PRO A 65 -0.15 -7.62 12.58
C PRO A 65 0.75 -6.49 12.05
N GLY A 66 0.99 -6.42 10.73
CA GLY A 66 1.77 -5.35 10.09
C GLY A 66 0.95 -4.11 9.71
N ALA A 67 -0.37 -4.11 9.94
CA ALA A 67 -1.27 -3.06 9.46
C ALA A 67 -1.36 -1.83 10.37
N SER A 68 -0.81 -1.87 11.59
CA SER A 68 -0.82 -0.71 12.46
C SER A 68 -0.07 0.46 11.83
N THR A 69 -0.74 1.61 11.73
CA THR A 69 -0.17 2.83 11.15
C THR A 69 0.48 3.75 12.19
N SER A 70 0.46 3.39 13.48
CA SER A 70 0.95 4.25 14.57
C SER A 70 2.46 4.53 14.50
N GLY A 71 3.23 3.62 13.92
CA GLY A 71 4.69 3.73 13.76
C GLY A 71 5.16 4.24 12.40
N ARG A 72 4.23 4.65 11.52
CA ARG A 72 4.54 4.99 10.13
C ARG A 72 5.35 6.28 10.02
N VAL A 73 6.08 6.40 8.91
CA VAL A 73 6.79 7.63 8.53
C VAL A 73 5.86 8.85 8.54
N LYS A 74 6.42 10.02 8.85
CA LYS A 74 5.68 11.30 8.93
C LYS A 74 5.83 12.16 7.67
N TRP A 75 6.12 11.54 6.53
CA TRP A 75 6.31 12.27 5.28
C TRP A 75 5.01 12.96 4.85
N ARG A 76 5.11 14.16 4.28
CA ARG A 76 3.93 14.91 3.79
C ARG A 76 3.15 14.14 2.71
N GLY A 77 3.84 13.33 1.91
CA GLY A 77 3.21 12.49 0.88
C GLY A 77 2.52 11.22 1.41
N TYR A 78 2.83 10.79 2.64
CA TYR A 78 2.19 9.65 3.28
C TYR A 78 0.86 10.04 3.96
N ARG A 79 -0.15 9.17 3.89
CA ARG A 79 -1.41 9.36 4.62
C ARG A 79 -2.12 8.05 4.95
N VAL A 80 -2.73 8.02 6.12
CA VAL A 80 -3.77 7.05 6.46
C VAL A 80 -5.07 7.54 5.84
N ILE A 81 -5.60 6.80 4.87
CA ILE A 81 -6.87 7.16 4.23
C ILE A 81 -8.00 6.72 5.15
N THR A 82 -8.87 7.66 5.53
CA THR A 82 -10.05 7.40 6.37
C THR A 82 -11.35 7.54 5.59
N SER A 83 -11.34 8.30 4.49
CA SER A 83 -12.50 8.52 3.64
C SER A 83 -12.68 7.39 2.62
N ALA A 84 -13.86 6.76 2.62
CA ALA A 84 -14.23 5.80 1.58
C ALA A 84 -14.29 6.46 0.20
N THR A 85 -14.62 7.74 0.11
CA THR A 85 -14.62 8.50 -1.16
C THR A 85 -13.20 8.65 -1.72
N GLU A 86 -12.22 8.94 -0.87
CA GLU A 86 -10.81 9.00 -1.29
C GLU A 86 -10.30 7.62 -1.74
N ALA A 87 -10.54 6.59 -0.93
CA ALA A 87 -10.18 5.22 -1.24
C ALA A 87 -10.84 4.71 -2.54
N SER A 88 -12.10 5.08 -2.78
CA SER A 88 -12.84 4.69 -3.99
C SER A 88 -12.17 5.15 -5.28
N ARG A 89 -11.33 6.19 -5.27
CA ARG A 89 -10.60 6.64 -6.46
C ARG A 89 -9.59 5.60 -6.99
N PHE A 90 -9.20 4.66 -6.14
CA PHE A 90 -8.23 3.60 -6.45
C PHE A 90 -8.89 2.24 -6.72
N THR A 91 -10.23 2.16 -6.75
CA THR A 91 -10.94 0.91 -7.08
C THR A 91 -10.91 0.62 -8.57
N VAL A 92 -11.21 -0.62 -8.94
CA VAL A 92 -11.26 -1.09 -10.33
C VAL A 92 -12.16 -0.21 -11.20
N ALA A 93 -13.35 0.16 -10.72
CA ALA A 93 -14.28 0.98 -11.50
C ALA A 93 -13.73 2.37 -11.80
N ASN A 94 -13.07 3.02 -10.84
CA ASN A 94 -12.68 4.42 -10.95
C ASN A 94 -11.25 4.62 -11.47
N PHE A 95 -10.33 3.70 -11.17
CA PHE A 95 -8.92 3.87 -11.51
C PHE A 95 -8.59 3.39 -12.93
N ILE A 96 -9.20 2.28 -13.36
CA ILE A 96 -8.90 1.63 -14.65
C ILE A 96 -10.14 1.48 -15.54
N ALA A 97 -11.22 2.17 -15.21
CA ALA A 97 -12.52 2.07 -15.90
C ALA A 97 -12.99 0.61 -16.05
N GLY A 98 -12.71 -0.26 -15.09
CA GLY A 98 -12.78 -1.72 -15.27
C GLY A 98 -14.13 -2.26 -15.73
N ARG A 99 -15.23 -1.55 -15.45
CA ARG A 99 -16.59 -1.91 -15.92
C ARG A 99 -16.74 -1.90 -17.44
N SER A 100 -15.89 -1.17 -18.17
CA SER A 100 -15.98 -1.08 -19.64
C SER A 100 -15.34 -2.25 -20.37
N TRP A 101 -14.43 -3.00 -19.74
CA TRP A 101 -13.63 -4.01 -20.44
C TRP A 101 -13.47 -5.35 -19.69
N LEU A 102 -13.45 -5.36 -18.36
CA LEU A 102 -13.30 -6.61 -17.60
C LEU A 102 -14.42 -7.62 -17.83
N PRO A 103 -15.71 -7.24 -17.98
CA PRO A 103 -16.77 -8.22 -18.24
C PRO A 103 -16.53 -9.08 -19.47
N ALA A 104 -15.92 -8.51 -20.52
CA ALA A 104 -15.61 -9.24 -21.76
C ALA A 104 -14.50 -10.28 -21.61
N THR A 105 -13.68 -10.18 -20.54
CA THR A 105 -12.58 -11.12 -20.29
C THR A 105 -13.04 -12.42 -19.61
N GLY A 106 -14.23 -12.43 -19.01
CA GLY A 106 -14.72 -13.54 -18.19
C GLY A 106 -14.03 -13.69 -16.82
N VAL A 107 -13.06 -12.84 -16.49
CA VAL A 107 -12.36 -12.86 -15.20
C VAL A 107 -13.26 -12.27 -14.11
N PRO A 108 -13.46 -12.96 -12.96
CA PRO A 108 -14.17 -12.39 -11.82
C PRO A 108 -13.47 -11.14 -11.28
N PHE A 109 -14.23 -10.08 -10.96
CA PHE A 109 -13.67 -8.87 -10.39
C PHE A 109 -14.63 -8.16 -9.43
N THR A 110 -14.08 -7.46 -8.44
CA THR A 110 -14.82 -6.55 -7.57
C THR A 110 -14.61 -5.12 -8.05
N SER A 111 -15.69 -4.41 -8.37
CA SER A 111 -15.58 -3.08 -9.00
C SER A 111 -15.30 -1.93 -8.03
N GLY A 112 -15.64 -2.08 -6.75
CA GLY A 112 -15.59 -1.03 -5.72
C GLY A 112 -14.91 -1.50 -4.43
N LEU A 113 -15.15 -0.75 -3.34
CA LEU A 113 -14.74 -1.09 -1.97
C LEU A 113 -15.66 -2.12 -1.32
#